data_AF-A0A955SGH7-F1
#
_entry.id   AF-A0A955SGH7-F1
#
_cell.length_a   1.000
_cell.length_b   1.000
_cell.length_c   1.000
_cell.angle_alpha   90.00
_cell.angle_beta   90.00
_cell.angle_gamma   90.00
#
_symmetry.space_group_name_H-M   'P 1'
#
loop_
_entity.id
_entity.type
_entity.pdbx_description
1 polymer ?
#
loop_
_entity_poly.entity_id
_entity_poly.type
_entity_poly.pdbx_seq_one_letter_code
_entity_poly.pdbx_strand_id
1 'polypeptide(L)'
;MKSSEIPNEEWIYRRIPAWLSYYDPAKKRLSPQAFLPRNRDIHGISLIRSSLLASIEEAAFDLNNKGREFYIAKIKASDIRRLELTVIH
;
A
#
# COMPACT_ATOMS: atom_id res chain seq x y z
N MET A 1 -10.71 -12.78 -21.12
CA MET A 1 -10.15 -12.22 -19.87
C MET A 1 -9.96 -10.72 -20.08
N LYS A 2 -10.76 -9.87 -19.43
CA LYS A 2 -10.51 -8.41 -19.44
C LYS A 2 -9.18 -8.17 -18.72
N SER A 3 -8.27 -7.43 -19.33
CA SER A 3 -7.00 -7.06 -18.72
C SER A 3 -7.26 -6.40 -17.36
N SER A 4 -6.63 -6.96 -16.32
CA SER A 4 -6.57 -6.50 -14.93
C SER A 4 -5.75 -5.21 -14.80
N GLU A 5 -5.86 -4.32 -15.77
CA GLU A 5 -5.00 -3.16 -15.87
C GLU A 5 -5.44 -2.09 -14.87
N ILE A 6 -4.51 -1.66 -14.03
CA ILE A 6 -4.71 -0.53 -13.12
C ILE A 6 -4.49 0.76 -13.93
N PRO A 7 -5.51 1.61 -14.14
CA PRO A 7 -5.36 2.87 -14.85
C PRO A 7 -4.29 3.75 -14.18
N ASN A 8 -3.52 4.51 -14.97
CA ASN A 8 -2.48 5.41 -14.47
C ASN A 8 -2.97 6.40 -13.40
N GLU A 9 -4.24 6.79 -13.48
CA GLU A 9 -4.83 7.76 -12.55
C GLU A 9 -5.36 7.13 -11.26
N GLU A 10 -5.42 5.81 -11.19
CA GLU A 10 -5.92 5.11 -10.02
C GLU A 10 -4.96 5.30 -8.83
N TRP A 11 -5.53 5.48 -7.65
CA TRP A 11 -4.79 5.49 -6.41
C TRP A 11 -4.63 4.06 -5.88
N ILE A 12 -3.43 3.78 -5.41
CA ILE A 12 -3.07 2.52 -4.81
C ILE A 12 -2.68 2.79 -3.36
N TYR A 13 -3.23 1.99 -2.46
CA TYR A 13 -3.00 2.07 -1.04
C TYR A 13 -2.04 0.99 -0.58
N ARG A 14 -1.17 1.37 0.35
CA ARG A 14 -0.27 0.45 1.05
C ARG A 14 -0.39 0.64 2.55
N ARG A 15 -0.61 -0.46 3.27
CA ARG A 15 -0.55 -0.47 4.73
C ARG A 15 0.89 -0.42 5.21
N ILE A 16 1.19 0.54 6.07
CA ILE A 16 2.47 0.70 6.75
C ILE A 16 2.24 0.44 8.25
N PRO A 17 2.81 -0.64 8.80
CA PRO A 17 2.73 -0.92 10.24
C PRO A 17 3.22 0.24 11.10
N ALA A 18 2.40 0.75 12.01
CA ALA A 18 2.80 1.86 12.88
C ALA A 18 3.96 1.48 13.82
N TRP A 19 4.01 0.22 14.25
CA TRP A 19 5.02 -0.30 15.18
C TRP A 19 6.42 -0.51 14.56
N LEU A 20 6.59 -0.32 13.26
CA LEU A 20 7.89 -0.45 12.59
C LEU A 20 8.63 0.89 12.43
N SER A 21 8.05 1.99 12.91
CA SER A 21 8.63 3.34 12.83
C SER A 21 9.04 3.76 11.40
N TYR A 22 8.39 3.19 10.39
CA TYR A 22 8.62 3.52 8.99
C TYR A 22 8.05 4.88 8.60
N TYR A 23 7.14 5.42 9.41
CA TYR A 23 6.60 6.77 9.26
C TYR A 23 6.72 7.50 10.59
N ASP A 24 7.32 8.68 10.56
CA ASP A 24 7.33 9.62 11.68
C ASP A 24 6.25 10.68 11.44
N PRO A 25 5.10 10.61 12.14
CA PRO A 25 4.01 11.57 11.95
C PRO A 25 4.36 12.99 12.41
N ALA A 26 5.25 13.15 13.40
CA ALA A 26 5.65 14.45 13.89
C ALA A 26 6.51 15.20 12.87
N LYS A 27 7.39 14.48 12.17
CA LYS A 27 8.25 15.03 11.11
C LYS A 27 7.66 14.91 9.71
N LYS A 28 6.49 14.27 9.58
CA LYS A 28 5.87 13.89 8.29
C LYS A 28 6.87 13.18 7.36
N ARG A 29 7.75 12.34 7.93
CA ARG A 29 8.84 11.69 7.20
C ARG A 29 8.57 10.21 7.02
N LEU A 30 8.60 9.76 5.77
CA LEU A 30 8.43 8.37 5.39
C LEU A 30 9.78 7.73 5.06
N SER A 31 10.06 6.59 5.66
CA SER A 31 11.28 5.82 5.43
C SER A 31 11.16 5.00 4.14
N PRO A 32 12.21 4.87 3.32
CA PRO A 32 12.17 4.02 2.12
C PRO A 32 11.77 2.56 2.40
N GLN A 33 12.09 2.05 3.59
CA GLN A 33 11.70 0.73 4.09
C GLN A 33 10.18 0.54 4.11
N ALA A 34 9.40 1.62 4.19
CA ALA A 34 7.95 1.58 4.08
C ALA A 34 7.48 0.96 2.77
N PHE A 35 8.31 0.97 1.72
CA PHE A 35 8.00 0.47 0.38
C PHE A 35 8.71 -0.84 0.03
N LEU A 36 9.50 -1.44 0.92
CA LEU A 36 10.16 -2.73 0.66
C LEU A 36 9.23 -3.91 0.97
N PRO A 37 9.34 -5.06 0.27
CA PRO A 37 8.66 -6.27 0.68
C PRO A 37 9.01 -6.65 2.13
N ARG A 38 8.04 -7.14 2.88
CA ARG A 38 8.26 -7.73 4.22
C ARG A 38 8.35 -9.25 4.12
N ASN A 39 8.72 -9.91 5.20
CA ASN A 39 8.81 -11.39 5.27
C ASN A 39 7.51 -12.12 4.86
N ARG A 40 6.35 -11.47 5.00
CA ARG A 40 5.04 -12.01 4.59
C ARG A 40 4.66 -11.71 3.13
N ASP A 41 5.39 -10.81 2.49
CA ASP A 41 5.14 -10.32 1.13
C ASP A 41 5.93 -11.20 0.14
N ILE A 42 5.71 -12.53 0.20
CA ILE A 42 6.51 -13.58 -0.49
C ILE A 42 6.46 -13.43 -2.03
N HIS A 43 5.34 -12.97 -2.56
CA HIS A 43 5.11 -12.80 -4.00
C HIS A 43 5.18 -11.34 -4.46
N GLY A 44 5.64 -10.44 -3.58
CA GLY A 44 5.64 -9.01 -3.82
C GLY A 44 4.81 -8.24 -2.80
N ILE A 45 4.89 -6.92 -2.90
CA ILE A 45 4.30 -5.99 -1.95
C ILE A 45 2.77 -6.08 -2.02
N SER A 46 2.11 -6.28 -0.88
CA SER A 46 0.65 -6.15 -0.80
C SER A 46 0.22 -4.69 -1.01
N LEU A 47 -0.53 -4.47 -2.09
CA LEU A 47 -1.15 -3.21 -2.46
C LEU A 47 -2.66 -3.38 -2.54
N ILE A 48 -3.41 -2.32 -2.29
CA ILE A 48 -4.87 -2.32 -2.33
C ILE A 48 -5.31 -1.23 -3.31
N ARG A 49 -6.12 -1.61 -4.29
CA ARG A 49 -6.71 -0.68 -5.24
C ARG A 49 -7.73 0.22 -4.56
N SER A 50 -7.60 1.54 -4.68
CA SER A 50 -8.54 2.46 -4.04
C SER A 50 -9.95 2.31 -4.59
N SER A 51 -10.09 1.94 -5.86
CA SER A 51 -11.39 1.76 -6.53
C SER A 51 -12.18 0.57 -6.01
N LEU A 52 -11.53 -0.34 -5.27
CA LEU A 52 -12.17 -1.50 -4.66
C LEU A 52 -12.68 -1.22 -3.23
N LEU A 53 -12.50 0.01 -2.73
CA LEU A 53 -12.82 0.37 -1.36
C LEU A 53 -13.86 1.49 -1.33
N ALA A 54 -14.73 1.45 -0.32
CA ALA A 54 -15.66 2.53 -0.03
C ALA A 54 -14.97 3.70 0.70
N SER A 55 -13.92 3.42 1.48
CA SER A 55 -13.21 4.44 2.26
C SER A 55 -11.74 4.08 2.53
N ILE A 56 -10.97 5.03 3.08
CA ILE A 56 -9.56 4.79 3.45
C ILE A 56 -9.43 3.93 4.71
N GLU A 57 -10.42 3.97 5.59
CA GLU A 57 -10.49 3.14 6.81
C GLU A 57 -10.59 1.66 6.43
N GLU A 58 -11.30 1.33 5.36
CA GLU A 58 -11.35 -0.02 4.81
C GLU A 58 -9.96 -0.48 4.32
N ALA A 59 -9.16 0.45 3.78
CA ALA A 59 -7.76 0.19 3.43
C ALA A 59 -6.92 -0.10 4.67
N ALA A 60 -7.25 0.47 5.84
CA ALA A 60 -6.55 0.23 7.11
C ALA A 60 -7.01 -1.05 7.82
N PHE A 61 -8.20 -1.54 7.53
CA PHE A 61 -8.74 -2.74 8.17
C PHE A 61 -8.00 -4.01 7.73
N ASP A 62 -7.38 -4.71 8.68
CA ASP A 62 -6.69 -5.99 8.44
C ASP A 62 -7.25 -7.06 9.39
N LEU A 63 -8.06 -7.98 8.84
CA LEU A 63 -8.69 -9.09 9.58
C LEU A 63 -7.67 -9.97 10.31
N ASN A 64 -6.45 -10.09 9.78
CA ASN A 64 -5.40 -10.92 10.36
C ASN A 64 -4.59 -10.18 11.44
N ASN A 65 -4.77 -8.87 11.57
CA ASN A 65 -4.04 -8.02 12.51
C ASN A 65 -5.00 -7.14 13.32
N LYS A 66 -6.13 -7.72 13.78
CA LYS A 66 -7.10 -7.01 14.63
C LYS A 66 -6.42 -6.35 15.83
N GLY A 67 -6.68 -5.07 16.03
CA GLY A 67 -6.09 -4.27 17.12
C GLY A 67 -4.72 -3.65 16.82
N ARG A 68 -4.16 -3.86 15.62
CA ARG A 68 -2.92 -3.18 15.21
C ARG A 68 -3.21 -1.94 14.38
N GLU A 69 -2.40 -0.92 14.60
CA GLU A 69 -2.48 0.35 13.89
C GLU A 69 -1.61 0.35 12.63
N PHE A 70 -2.16 0.93 11.56
CA PHE A 70 -1.49 1.08 10.28
C PHE A 70 -1.66 2.50 9.77
N TYR A 71 -0.59 3.05 9.20
CA TYR A 71 -0.68 4.21 8.32
C TYR A 71 -1.00 3.74 6.90
N ILE A 72 -1.70 4.58 6.12
CA ILE A 72 -1.98 4.32 4.71
C ILE A 72 -1.15 5.25 3.84
N ALA A 73 -0.22 4.67 3.07
CA ALA A 73 0.41 5.38 1.97
C ALA A 73 -0.50 5.36 0.74
N LYS A 74 -0.70 6.52 0.13
CA LYS A 74 -1.46 6.72 -1.10
C LYS A 74 -0.50 7.02 -2.25
N ILE A 75 -0.48 6.15 -3.25
CA ILE A 75 0.48 6.16 -4.36
C ILE A 75 -0.30 6.21 -5.67
N LYS A 76 0.10 7.04 -6.63
CA LYS A 76 -0.54 7.05 -7.94
C LYS A 76 -0.02 5.88 -8.77
N ALA A 77 -0.89 5.16 -9.47
CA ALA A 77 -0.49 4.00 -10.28
C ALA A 77 0.57 4.36 -11.35
N SER A 78 0.50 5.58 -11.91
CA SER A 78 1.53 6.10 -12.81
C SER A 78 2.92 6.12 -12.19
N ASP A 79 3.03 6.40 -10.89
CA ASP A 79 4.33 6.47 -10.21
C ASP A 79 4.91 5.08 -9.95
N ILE A 80 4.05 4.09 -9.68
CA ILE A 80 4.45 2.68 -9.53
C ILE A 80 5.04 2.16 -10.84
N ARG A 81 4.39 2.46 -11.98
CA ARG A 81 4.86 2.07 -13.32
C ARG A 81 6.18 2.73 -13.70
N ARG A 82 6.35 4.01 -13.35
CA ARG A 82 7.64 4.73 -13.54
C ARG A 82 8.80 4.09 -12.75
N LEU A 83 8.49 3.37 -11.67
CA LEU A 83 9.45 2.64 -10.86
C LEU A 83 9.62 1.17 -11.31
N GLU A 84 9.05 0.80 -12.46
CA GLU A 84 9.09 -0.56 -13.03
C GLU A 84 8.54 -1.66 -12.09
N LEU A 85 7.69 -1.26 -11.14
CA LEU A 85 7.06 -2.19 -10.20
C LEU A 85 5.86 -2.87 -10.87
N THR A 86 5.84 -4.21 -10.81
CA THR A 86 4.73 -5.02 -11.35
C THR A 86 3.71 -5.31 -10.26
N VAL A 87 2.43 -5.03 -10.53
CA VAL A 87 1.33 -5.42 -9.64
C VAL A 87 0.85 -6.82 -10.04
N ILE A 88 0.98 -7.77 -9.12
CA ILE A 88 0.51 -9.15 -9.27
C ILE A 88 -0.77 -9.26 -8.42
N HIS A 89 -1.86 -9.74 -9.03
CA HIS A 89 -3.19 -9.72 -8.45
C HIS A 89 -3.67 -11.11 -8.04
#